data_AF-A0A7V5V5Y5-F1
#
_entry.id   AF-A0A7V5V5Y5-F1
#
_cell.length_a   1.000
_cell.length_b   1.000
_cell.length_c   1.000
_cell.angle_alpha   90.00
_cell.angle_beta   90.00
_cell.angle_gamma   90.00
#
_symmetry.space_group_name_H-M   'P 1'
#
loop_
_entity.id
_entity.type
_entity.pdbx_description
1 polymer ?
#
loop_
_entity_poly.entity_id
_entity_poly.type
_entity_poly.pdbx_seq_one_letter_code
_entity_poly.pdbx_strand_id
1 'polypeptide(L)'
;MKPILLFLFFLLLFPGRPLAFNTGNCHCFRHRNYDAQNKFAADDYLLTTGYNSLIAHIFAVSKGTIIMKKMKGGINGDDLVIGLYIQEKTGKPLDLLLSVRDNGGSWQQILVAAGSGQAWSNDPIMAAIAAGDNRTTVHRMITDFMLKSRYSCPQTTIAQLRSSGLTGKKINLLLAFHEQTGASLKKLGAMITGQKMSWSEVAHHFGLTPKDVGQQILKGANPQLR
;
A
#
# COMPACT_ATOMS: atom_id res chain seq x y z
N MET A 1 -23.66 15.16 -44.90
CA MET A 1 -23.63 14.84 -43.46
C MET A 1 -23.43 13.34 -43.14
N LYS A 2 -22.94 12.51 -44.07
CA LYS A 2 -22.67 11.07 -43.85
C LYS A 2 -21.21 10.66 -43.52
N PRO A 3 -20.14 11.45 -43.76
CA PRO A 3 -18.78 10.99 -43.46
C PRO A 3 -18.38 11.16 -41.97
N ILE A 4 -19.08 12.01 -41.22
CA ILE A 4 -18.77 12.28 -39.80
C ILE A 4 -19.16 11.10 -38.89
N LEU A 5 -20.26 10.40 -39.24
CA LEU A 5 -20.73 9.25 -38.46
C LEU A 5 -19.79 8.04 -38.57
N LEU A 6 -19.12 7.88 -39.72
CA LEU A 6 -18.19 6.76 -39.96
C LEU A 6 -16.88 6.95 -39.19
N PHE A 7 -16.44 8.20 -38.99
CA PHE A 7 -15.22 8.52 -38.25
C PHE A 7 -15.36 8.27 -36.74
N LEU A 8 -16.54 8.56 -36.17
CA LEU A 8 -16.87 8.28 -34.78
C LEU A 8 -16.92 6.78 -34.46
N PHE A 9 -17.34 5.94 -35.42
CA PHE A 9 -17.36 4.49 -35.24
C PHE A 9 -15.95 3.87 -35.22
N PHE A 10 -15.00 4.45 -35.97
CA PHE A 10 -13.61 3.97 -36.00
C PHE A 10 -12.83 4.27 -34.72
N LEU A 11 -13.18 5.33 -33.99
CA LEU A 11 -12.54 5.68 -32.71
C LEU A 11 -12.88 4.70 -31.57
N LEU A 12 -14.01 3.98 -31.66
CA LEU A 12 -14.42 2.99 -30.66
C LEU A 12 -13.73 1.62 -30.83
N LEU A 13 -13.03 1.39 -31.95
CA LEU A 13 -12.38 0.12 -32.25
C LEU A 13 -10.92 0.03 -31.78
N PHE A 14 -10.39 1.08 -31.14
CA PHE A 14 -9.07 1.05 -30.51
C PHE A 14 -9.22 0.88 -28.99
N PRO A 15 -9.29 -0.36 -28.46
CA PRO A 15 -9.12 -0.57 -27.04
C PRO A 15 -7.72 -0.06 -26.67
N GLY A 16 -7.67 1.09 -26.00
CA GLY A 16 -6.44 1.65 -25.46
C GLY A 16 -5.78 0.58 -24.60
N ARG A 17 -4.69 -0.02 -25.09
CA ARG A 17 -3.93 -0.98 -24.29
C ARG A 17 -3.43 -0.23 -23.06
N PRO A 18 -3.75 -0.68 -21.83
CA PRO A 18 -3.15 -0.08 -20.66
C PRO A 18 -1.63 -0.25 -20.77
N LEU A 19 -0.92 0.88 -20.75
CA LEU A 19 0.54 0.92 -20.73
C LEU A 19 1.02 0.29 -19.41
N ALA A 20 1.24 -1.02 -19.43
CA ALA A 20 1.85 -1.74 -18.34
C ALA A 20 3.33 -1.33 -18.27
N PHE A 21 3.65 -0.35 -17.43
CA PHE A 21 5.03 0.02 -17.17
C PHE A 21 5.78 -1.18 -16.56
N ASN A 22 6.86 -1.59 -17.22
CA ASN A 22 7.73 -2.64 -16.73
C ASN A 22 8.48 -2.14 -15.49
N THR A 23 8.00 -2.48 -14.31
CA THR A 23 8.70 -2.22 -13.04
C THR A 23 9.93 -3.12 -12.82
N GLY A 24 10.26 -3.96 -13.80
CA GLY A 24 11.38 -4.90 -13.80
C GLY A 24 12.77 -4.25 -13.76
N ASN A 25 12.90 -2.92 -13.89
CA ASN A 25 14.18 -2.21 -13.78
C ASN A 25 14.16 -1.09 -12.72
N CYS A 26 13.48 -1.28 -11.59
CA CYS A 26 13.69 -0.42 -10.43
C CYS A 26 15.13 -0.62 -9.91
N HIS A 27 16.02 0.33 -10.19
CA HIS A 27 17.42 0.32 -9.74
C HIS A 27 17.57 0.45 -8.22
N CYS A 28 16.49 0.79 -7.50
CA CYS A 28 16.49 0.88 -6.03
C CYS A 28 16.76 -0.45 -5.32
N PHE A 29 16.49 -1.58 -5.97
CA PHE A 29 16.68 -2.91 -5.37
C PHE A 29 17.60 -3.74 -6.24
N ARG A 30 18.85 -3.90 -5.77
CA ARG A 30 19.88 -4.75 -6.40
C ARG A 30 19.54 -6.23 -6.32
N HIS A 31 18.92 -6.65 -5.20
CA HIS A 31 18.52 -8.03 -4.96
C HIS A 31 17.00 -8.12 -4.88
N ARG A 32 16.43 -9.03 -5.66
CA ARG A 32 14.97 -9.19 -5.79
C ARG A 32 14.50 -10.62 -5.62
N ASN A 33 15.42 -11.56 -5.63
CA ASN A 33 15.17 -12.97 -5.37
C ASN A 33 15.98 -13.37 -4.15
N TYR A 34 15.46 -14.35 -3.41
CA TYR A 34 16.19 -14.95 -2.31
C TYR A 34 17.52 -15.54 -2.80
N ASP A 35 18.57 -15.33 -2.00
CA ASP A 35 19.90 -15.89 -2.18
C ASP A 35 20.32 -16.49 -0.83
N ALA A 36 20.56 -17.80 -0.78
CA ALA A 36 20.93 -18.48 0.46
C ALA A 36 22.27 -17.99 1.03
N GLN A 37 23.19 -17.52 0.18
CA GLN A 37 24.47 -16.96 0.61
C GLN A 37 24.31 -15.55 1.21
N ASN A 38 23.22 -14.86 0.87
CA ASN A 38 22.88 -13.54 1.39
C ASN A 38 21.38 -13.42 1.68
N LYS A 39 20.91 -14.21 2.65
CA LYS A 39 19.47 -14.43 2.87
C LYS A 39 18.63 -13.18 3.10
N PHE A 40 19.22 -12.09 3.61
CA PHE A 40 18.48 -10.85 3.88
C PHE A 40 18.45 -9.87 2.69
N ALA A 41 19.21 -10.12 1.62
CA ALA A 41 19.42 -9.16 0.54
C ALA A 41 18.13 -8.72 -0.15
N ALA A 42 17.15 -9.62 -0.28
CA ALA A 42 15.88 -9.37 -0.97
C ALA A 42 14.73 -8.94 -0.06
N ASP A 43 14.94 -8.85 1.27
CA ASP A 43 13.87 -8.57 2.23
C ASP A 43 13.24 -7.20 2.00
N ASP A 44 14.07 -6.16 1.78
CA ASP A 44 13.58 -4.80 1.56
C ASP A 44 12.74 -4.68 0.29
N TYR A 45 13.12 -5.43 -0.76
CA TYR A 45 12.35 -5.50 -2.00
C TYR A 45 10.99 -6.17 -1.77
N LEU A 46 10.98 -7.32 -1.08
CA LEU A 46 9.76 -8.06 -0.78
C LEU A 46 8.80 -7.26 0.12
N LEU A 47 9.32 -6.68 1.21
CA LEU A 47 8.57 -5.82 2.13
C LEU A 47 7.96 -4.62 1.40
N THR A 48 8.74 -3.96 0.54
CA THR A 48 8.28 -2.78 -0.20
C THR A 48 7.26 -3.15 -1.27
N THR A 49 7.49 -4.21 -2.04
CA THR A 49 6.55 -4.70 -3.06
C THR A 49 5.24 -5.16 -2.44
N GLY A 50 5.29 -5.90 -1.34
CA GLY A 50 4.11 -6.33 -0.61
C GLY A 50 3.30 -5.14 -0.08
N TYR A 51 3.98 -4.16 0.53
CA TYR A 51 3.31 -2.96 1.05
C TYR A 51 2.72 -2.06 -0.05
N ASN A 52 3.43 -1.86 -1.16
CA ASN A 52 2.89 -1.13 -2.31
C ASN A 52 1.68 -1.86 -2.91
N SER A 53 1.65 -3.20 -2.86
CA SER A 53 0.48 -3.97 -3.30
C SER A 53 -0.72 -3.78 -2.36
N LEU A 54 -0.48 -3.66 -1.04
CA LEU A 54 -1.52 -3.33 -0.06
C LEU A 54 -2.11 -1.94 -0.31
N ILE A 55 -1.27 -0.91 -0.49
CA ILE A 55 -1.69 0.46 -0.81
C ILE A 55 -2.51 0.47 -2.12
N ALA A 56 -2.00 -0.18 -3.15
CA ALA A 56 -2.67 -0.27 -4.46
C ALA A 56 -4.05 -0.91 -4.35
N HIS A 57 -4.16 -1.98 -3.55
CA HIS A 57 -5.42 -2.66 -3.32
C HIS A 57 -6.42 -1.77 -2.58
N ILE A 58 -6.01 -1.14 -1.47
CA ILE A 58 -6.92 -0.39 -0.60
C ILE A 58 -7.39 0.92 -1.25
N PHE A 59 -6.51 1.63 -1.95
CA PHE A 59 -6.84 2.94 -2.53
C PHE A 59 -7.14 2.90 -4.04
N ALA A 60 -7.33 1.69 -4.59
CA ALA A 60 -7.62 1.48 -6.02
C ALA A 60 -6.65 2.20 -6.99
N VAL A 61 -5.37 2.35 -6.60
CA VAL A 61 -4.33 2.96 -7.43
C VAL A 61 -3.37 1.92 -7.97
N SER A 62 -2.76 2.18 -9.13
CA SER A 62 -1.77 1.25 -9.69
C SER A 62 -0.47 1.27 -8.86
N LYS A 63 0.20 0.11 -8.73
CA LYS A 63 1.55 0.03 -8.12
C LYS A 63 2.55 0.92 -8.83
N GLY A 64 2.44 1.05 -10.16
CA GLY A 64 3.27 1.95 -10.95
C GLY A 64 3.12 3.40 -10.51
N THR A 65 1.88 3.86 -10.28
CA THR A 65 1.59 5.20 -9.75
C THR A 65 2.27 5.44 -8.41
N ILE A 66 2.16 4.48 -7.47
CA ILE A 66 2.81 4.58 -6.15
C ILE A 66 4.33 4.71 -6.30
N ILE A 67 4.95 3.83 -7.10
CA ILE A 67 6.40 3.83 -7.31
C ILE A 67 6.84 5.16 -7.95
N MET A 68 6.10 5.64 -8.95
CA MET A 68 6.40 6.87 -9.65
C MET A 68 6.31 8.10 -8.76
N LYS A 69 5.28 8.20 -7.91
CA LYS A 69 5.13 9.29 -6.94
C LYS A 69 6.29 9.30 -5.93
N LYS A 70 6.71 8.13 -5.44
CA LYS A 70 7.84 8.03 -4.49
C LYS A 70 9.20 8.32 -5.14
N MET A 71 9.43 7.81 -6.35
CA MET A 71 10.73 7.89 -7.01
C MET A 71 10.95 9.19 -7.78
N LYS A 72 9.99 9.61 -8.62
CA LYS A 72 10.14 10.82 -9.45
C LYS A 72 9.66 12.06 -8.73
N GLY A 73 8.59 11.95 -7.93
CA GLY A 73 8.07 13.07 -7.16
C GLY A 73 8.86 13.34 -5.87
N GLY A 74 9.73 12.42 -5.44
CA GLY A 74 10.43 12.54 -4.16
C GLY A 74 9.49 12.50 -2.95
N ILE A 75 8.22 12.11 -3.15
CA ILE A 75 7.18 12.19 -2.13
C ILE A 75 7.51 11.21 -1.00
N ASN A 76 7.47 11.72 0.23
CA ASN A 76 7.63 10.89 1.42
C ASN A 76 6.55 9.79 1.47
N GLY A 77 6.96 8.57 1.78
CA GLY A 77 6.06 7.41 1.75
C GLY A 77 4.84 7.52 2.68
N ASP A 78 5.01 8.15 3.85
CA ASP A 78 3.93 8.34 4.81
C ASP A 78 2.96 9.42 4.30
N ASP A 79 3.50 10.52 3.78
CA ASP A 79 2.71 11.61 3.19
C ASP A 79 1.88 11.12 1.98
N LEU A 80 2.42 10.22 1.15
CA LEU A 80 1.66 9.60 0.06
C LEU A 80 0.44 8.80 0.58
N VAL A 81 0.64 7.99 1.63
CA VAL A 81 -0.43 7.16 2.19
C VAL A 81 -1.50 8.03 2.88
N ILE A 82 -1.09 9.09 3.58
CA ILE A 82 -2.02 10.05 4.18
C ILE A 82 -2.81 10.78 3.09
N GLY A 83 -2.15 11.27 2.04
CA GLY A 83 -2.80 11.93 0.92
C GLY A 83 -3.82 11.03 0.20
N LEU A 84 -3.48 9.75 -0.03
CA LEU A 84 -4.39 8.78 -0.62
C LEU A 84 -5.62 8.54 0.25
N TYR A 85 -5.44 8.47 1.57
CA TYR A 85 -6.53 8.33 2.51
C TYR A 85 -7.46 9.56 2.51
N ILE A 86 -6.89 10.77 2.49
CA ILE A 86 -7.69 12.01 2.41
C ILE A 86 -8.42 12.11 1.06
N GLN A 87 -7.76 11.76 -0.05
CA GLN A 87 -8.41 11.72 -1.37
C GLN A 87 -9.64 10.82 -1.33
N GLU A 88 -9.50 9.62 -0.78
CA GLU A 88 -10.60 8.66 -0.67
C GLU A 88 -11.79 9.23 0.11
N LYS A 89 -11.52 9.96 1.20
CA LYS A 89 -12.57 10.49 2.08
C LYS A 89 -13.22 11.78 1.57
N THR A 90 -12.51 12.55 0.76
CA THR A 90 -12.91 13.91 0.38
C THR A 90 -13.16 14.08 -1.12
N GLY A 91 -12.76 13.10 -1.93
CA GLY A 91 -12.73 13.20 -3.39
C GLY A 91 -11.73 14.22 -3.95
N LYS A 92 -10.92 14.88 -3.10
CA LYS A 92 -9.95 15.89 -3.54
C LYS A 92 -8.76 15.21 -4.25
N PRO A 93 -8.30 15.71 -5.41
CA PRO A 93 -7.20 15.09 -6.13
C PRO A 93 -5.91 15.01 -5.30
N LEU A 94 -5.28 13.84 -5.25
CA LEU A 94 -4.02 13.61 -4.52
C LEU A 94 -2.94 14.64 -4.87
N ASP A 95 -2.82 15.00 -6.14
CA ASP A 95 -1.78 15.94 -6.59
C ASP A 95 -1.98 17.35 -6.04
N LEU A 96 -3.24 17.77 -5.85
CA LEU A 96 -3.54 19.02 -5.15
C LEU A 96 -3.13 18.92 -3.68
N LEU A 97 -3.51 17.84 -2.99
CA LEU A 97 -3.20 17.63 -1.58
C LEU A 97 -1.68 17.62 -1.34
N LEU A 98 -0.94 16.89 -2.17
CA LEU A 98 0.52 16.81 -2.08
C LEU A 98 1.20 18.12 -2.44
N SER A 99 0.71 18.88 -3.42
CA SER A 99 1.28 20.19 -3.72
C SER A 99 1.20 21.16 -2.53
N VAL A 100 0.09 21.15 -1.78
CA VAL A 100 -0.02 21.98 -0.57
C VAL A 100 0.95 21.49 0.51
N ARG A 101 1.11 20.16 0.64
CA ARG A 101 2.06 19.56 1.58
C ARG A 101 3.51 19.94 1.26
N ASP A 102 3.89 19.88 -0.01
CA ASP A 102 5.25 20.18 -0.48
C ASP A 102 5.58 21.67 -0.33
N ASN A 103 4.57 22.55 -0.37
CA ASN A 103 4.71 23.99 -0.09
C ASN A 103 4.64 24.34 1.41
N GLY A 104 4.84 23.35 2.30
CA GLY A 104 4.96 23.55 3.75
C GLY A 104 3.65 23.47 4.52
N GLY A 105 2.51 23.25 3.86
CA GLY A 105 1.22 23.06 4.53
C GLY A 105 1.20 21.80 5.40
N SER A 106 0.52 21.84 6.55
CA SER A 106 0.29 20.66 7.38
C SER A 106 -0.93 19.86 6.90
N TRP A 107 -1.00 18.57 7.25
CA TRP A 107 -2.18 17.76 6.93
C TRP A 107 -3.47 18.30 7.58
N GLN A 108 -3.35 18.91 8.75
CA GLN A 108 -4.45 19.62 9.40
C GLN A 108 -4.95 20.80 8.54
N GLN A 109 -4.04 21.65 8.06
CA GLN A 109 -4.40 22.80 7.20
C GLN A 109 -5.03 22.34 5.88
N ILE A 110 -4.45 21.29 5.27
CA ILE A 110 -4.99 20.66 4.05
C ILE A 110 -6.42 20.18 4.29
N LEU A 111 -6.68 19.54 5.42
CA LEU A 111 -8.00 19.01 5.74
C LEU A 111 -9.02 20.13 6.02
N VAL A 112 -8.62 21.19 6.74
CA VAL A 112 -9.46 22.37 6.97
C VAL A 112 -9.84 23.03 5.64
N ALA A 113 -8.89 23.18 4.72
CA ALA A 113 -9.14 23.73 3.39
C ALA A 113 -10.01 22.81 2.50
N ALA A 114 -10.00 21.50 2.76
CA ALA A 114 -10.76 20.53 1.98
C ALA A 114 -12.26 20.50 2.32
N GLY A 115 -12.69 20.96 3.50
CA GLY A 115 -14.10 21.03 3.90
C GLY A 115 -14.37 20.71 5.38
N SER A 116 -15.58 21.05 5.84
CA SER A 116 -16.00 21.28 7.23
C SER A 116 -15.58 20.21 8.25
N GLY A 117 -14.68 20.62 9.17
CA GLY A 117 -14.14 19.84 10.28
C GLY A 117 -15.15 19.23 11.27
N GLN A 118 -16.45 19.51 11.16
CA GLN A 118 -17.51 18.87 11.94
C GLN A 118 -17.91 17.49 11.43
N ALA A 119 -17.61 17.13 10.17
CA ALA A 119 -18.02 15.85 9.57
C ALA A 119 -17.06 14.68 9.87
N TRP A 120 -15.91 14.93 10.50
CA TRP A 120 -14.81 13.96 10.63
C TRP A 120 -14.81 13.18 11.95
N SER A 121 -15.70 13.51 12.88
CA SER A 121 -15.76 12.89 14.22
C SER A 121 -16.04 11.38 14.19
N ASN A 122 -16.74 10.90 13.16
CA ASN A 122 -17.06 9.47 12.99
C ASN A 122 -15.90 8.67 12.38
N ASP A 123 -14.84 9.33 11.90
CA ASP A 123 -13.65 8.68 11.35
C ASP A 123 -12.42 9.02 12.21
N PRO A 124 -11.96 8.08 13.06
CA PRO A 124 -10.85 8.33 13.99
C PRO A 124 -9.56 8.78 13.31
N ILE A 125 -9.32 8.37 12.05
CA ILE A 125 -8.12 8.76 11.31
C ILE A 125 -8.24 10.20 10.84
N MET A 126 -9.40 10.58 10.28
CA MET A 126 -9.65 11.96 9.87
C MET A 126 -9.66 12.90 11.09
N ALA A 127 -10.21 12.46 12.22
CA ALA A 127 -10.17 13.20 13.48
C ALA A 127 -8.73 13.43 13.96
N ALA A 128 -7.86 12.41 13.92
CA ALA A 128 -6.44 12.54 14.27
C ALA A 128 -5.71 13.52 13.34
N ILE A 129 -5.98 13.47 12.03
CA ILE A 129 -5.42 14.44 11.06
C ILE A 129 -5.90 15.87 11.37
N ALA A 130 -7.19 16.05 11.66
CA ALA A 130 -7.76 17.35 12.01
C ALA A 130 -7.23 17.90 13.34
N ALA A 131 -6.88 17.03 14.28
CA ALA A 131 -6.24 17.39 15.55
C ALA A 131 -4.75 17.78 15.40
N GLY A 132 -4.14 17.51 14.25
CA GLY A 132 -2.73 17.79 14.01
C GLY A 132 -1.80 16.73 14.59
N ASP A 133 -2.27 15.49 14.76
CA ASP A 133 -1.44 14.38 15.20
C ASP A 133 -0.22 14.20 14.29
N ASN A 134 0.88 13.71 14.86
CA ASN A 134 2.11 13.54 14.11
C ASN A 134 1.95 12.53 12.95
N ARG A 135 2.71 12.77 11.87
CA ARG A 135 2.66 11.98 10.63
C ARG A 135 2.81 10.48 10.86
N THR A 136 3.73 10.07 11.73
CA THR A 136 4.00 8.65 12.02
C THR A 136 2.80 7.98 12.70
N THR A 137 2.14 8.67 13.62
CA THR A 137 0.91 8.19 14.28
C THR A 137 -0.21 8.02 13.26
N VAL A 138 -0.47 9.03 12.44
CA VAL A 138 -1.53 8.97 11.41
C VAL A 138 -1.25 7.86 10.40
N HIS A 139 -0.02 7.78 9.86
CA HIS A 139 0.36 6.72 8.93
C HIS A 139 0.21 5.32 9.55
N ARG A 140 0.53 5.16 10.84
CA ARG A 140 0.31 3.90 11.57
C ARG A 140 -1.19 3.55 11.63
N MET A 141 -2.05 4.50 11.95
CA MET A 141 -3.50 4.27 12.01
C MET A 141 -4.06 3.89 10.63
N ILE A 142 -3.64 4.57 9.56
CA ILE A 142 -4.02 4.21 8.18
C ILE A 142 -3.51 2.81 7.84
N THR A 143 -2.29 2.46 8.25
CA THR A 143 -1.75 1.11 8.02
C THR A 143 -2.59 0.05 8.72
N ASP A 144 -3.00 0.28 9.98
CA ASP A 144 -3.87 -0.65 10.71
C ASP A 144 -5.24 -0.77 10.03
N PHE A 145 -5.80 0.35 9.55
CA PHE A 145 -7.00 0.34 8.72
C PHE A 145 -6.81 -0.49 7.45
N MET A 146 -5.70 -0.33 6.72
CA MET A 146 -5.41 -1.13 5.52
C MET A 146 -5.32 -2.62 5.82
N LEU A 147 -4.62 -2.99 6.92
CA LEU A 147 -4.45 -4.39 7.33
C LEU A 147 -5.79 -5.02 7.75
N LYS A 148 -6.58 -4.31 8.56
CA LYS A 148 -7.93 -4.75 8.95
C LYS A 148 -8.82 -4.94 7.73
N SER A 149 -8.79 -3.97 6.81
CA SER A 149 -9.65 -3.97 5.62
C SER A 149 -9.29 -5.09 4.65
N ARG A 150 -7.98 -5.31 4.38
CA ARG A 150 -7.53 -6.34 3.44
C ARG A 150 -7.66 -7.76 3.99
N TYR A 151 -7.32 -7.97 5.26
CA TYR A 151 -7.18 -9.32 5.82
C TYR A 151 -8.30 -9.70 6.79
N SER A 152 -9.28 -8.81 7.03
CA SER A 152 -10.25 -8.95 8.12
C SER A 152 -9.59 -9.20 9.48
N CYS A 153 -8.36 -8.69 9.66
CA CYS A 153 -7.55 -8.94 10.85
C CYS A 153 -8.05 -8.06 12.02
N PRO A 154 -8.41 -8.65 13.18
CA PRO A 154 -8.85 -7.88 14.34
C PRO A 154 -7.80 -6.89 14.83
N GLN A 155 -8.24 -5.71 15.30
CA GLN A 155 -7.34 -4.69 15.83
C GLN A 155 -6.49 -5.18 17.00
N THR A 156 -7.04 -6.08 17.83
CA THR A 156 -6.33 -6.72 18.94
C THR A 156 -5.15 -7.57 18.44
N THR A 157 -5.33 -8.34 17.37
CA THR A 157 -4.27 -9.11 16.73
C THR A 157 -3.20 -8.20 16.14
N ILE A 158 -3.59 -7.12 15.45
CA ILE A 158 -2.63 -6.14 14.92
C ILE A 158 -1.82 -5.50 16.05
N ALA A 159 -2.48 -5.08 17.13
CA ALA A 159 -1.83 -4.51 18.31
C ALA A 159 -0.84 -5.49 18.96
N GLN A 160 -1.21 -6.77 19.09
CA GLN A 160 -0.33 -7.81 19.61
C GLN A 160 0.92 -7.98 18.73
N LEU A 161 0.76 -8.09 17.40
CA LEU A 161 1.89 -8.21 16.47
C LEU A 161 2.82 -6.98 16.53
N ARG A 162 2.27 -5.78 16.70
CA ARG A 162 3.06 -4.55 16.90
C ARG A 162 3.83 -4.56 18.22
N SER A 163 3.22 -5.05 19.30
CA SER A 163 3.88 -5.17 20.61
C SER A 163 5.10 -6.09 20.55
N SER A 164 5.13 -7.03 19.60
CA SER A 164 6.30 -7.87 19.27
C SER A 164 7.34 -7.19 18.38
N GLY A 165 7.23 -5.87 18.13
CA GLY A 165 8.20 -5.10 17.35
C GLY A 165 8.01 -5.17 15.83
N LEU A 166 6.90 -5.75 15.33
CA LEU A 166 6.65 -5.80 13.90
C LEU A 166 6.13 -4.46 13.36
N THR A 167 6.74 -4.00 12.27
CA THR A 167 6.27 -2.82 11.53
C THR A 167 5.07 -3.18 10.66
N GLY A 168 4.33 -2.18 10.18
CA GLY A 168 3.17 -2.42 9.30
C GLY A 168 3.52 -3.21 8.02
N LYS A 169 4.69 -2.97 7.43
CA LYS A 169 5.19 -3.76 6.28
C LYS A 169 5.41 -5.23 6.63
N LYS A 170 5.98 -5.50 7.80
CA LYS A 170 6.24 -6.86 8.30
C LYS A 170 4.94 -7.58 8.64
N ILE A 171 3.99 -6.89 9.29
CA ILE A 171 2.65 -7.43 9.58
C ILE A 171 1.92 -7.75 8.28
N ASN A 172 1.99 -6.87 7.28
CA ASN A 172 1.41 -7.13 5.96
C ASN A 172 1.93 -8.42 5.33
N LEU A 173 3.26 -8.63 5.30
CA LEU A 173 3.83 -9.87 4.77
C LEU A 173 3.42 -11.10 5.59
N LEU A 174 3.41 -10.97 6.92
CA LEU A 174 3.01 -12.08 7.80
C LEU A 174 1.57 -12.53 7.52
N LEU A 175 0.65 -11.58 7.37
CA LEU A 175 -0.75 -11.85 7.02
C LEU A 175 -0.88 -12.38 5.58
N ALA A 176 -0.12 -11.83 4.64
CA ALA A 176 -0.11 -12.32 3.26
C ALA A 176 0.36 -13.78 3.16
N PHE A 177 1.42 -14.15 3.89
CA PHE A 177 1.88 -15.53 3.96
C PHE A 177 0.86 -16.45 4.62
N HIS A 178 0.22 -16.00 5.71
CA HIS A 178 -0.83 -16.77 6.37
C HIS A 178 -1.97 -17.12 5.41
N GLU A 179 -2.48 -16.14 4.66
CA GLU A 179 -3.56 -16.35 3.69
C GLU A 179 -3.12 -17.25 2.51
N GLN A 180 -1.90 -17.08 2.01
CA GLN A 180 -1.41 -17.82 0.83
C GLN A 180 -1.06 -19.28 1.12
N THR A 181 -0.57 -19.55 2.32
CA THR A 181 0.04 -20.86 2.64
C THR A 181 -0.82 -21.67 3.61
N GLY A 182 -1.81 -21.05 4.25
CA GLY A 182 -2.56 -21.63 5.36
C GLY A 182 -1.73 -21.82 6.65
N ALA A 183 -0.45 -21.46 6.66
CA ALA A 183 0.38 -21.57 7.85
C ALA A 183 -0.11 -20.60 8.94
N SER A 184 -0.15 -21.04 10.20
CA SER A 184 -0.58 -20.17 11.30
C SER A 184 0.40 -19.01 11.53
N LEU A 185 -0.11 -17.87 12.00
CA LEU A 185 0.72 -16.70 12.36
C LEU A 185 1.80 -17.06 13.40
N LYS A 186 1.51 -18.01 14.31
CA LYS A 186 2.48 -18.53 15.28
C LYS A 186 3.62 -19.27 14.59
N LYS A 187 3.32 -20.15 13.62
CA LYS A 187 4.34 -20.89 12.85
C LYS A 187 5.21 -19.92 12.05
N LEU A 188 4.60 -18.99 11.33
CA LEU A 188 5.32 -17.98 10.54
C LEU A 188 6.18 -17.07 11.43
N GLY A 189 5.65 -16.65 12.58
CA GLY A 189 6.41 -15.89 13.58
C GLY A 189 7.63 -16.65 14.09
N ALA A 190 7.48 -17.94 14.40
CA ALA A 190 8.58 -18.79 14.87
C ALA A 190 9.69 -18.98 13.82
N MET A 191 9.35 -19.03 12.53
CA MET A 191 10.34 -19.06 11.44
C MET A 191 11.20 -17.79 11.44
N ILE A 192 10.57 -16.62 11.60
CA ILE A 192 11.28 -15.33 11.54
C ILE A 192 12.09 -15.07 12.82
N THR A 193 11.51 -15.27 14.00
CA THR A 193 12.16 -14.91 15.27
C THR A 193 12.99 -16.04 15.86
N GLY A 194 12.47 -17.27 15.84
CA GLY A 194 13.14 -18.44 16.43
C GLY A 194 14.19 -19.03 15.50
N GLN A 195 13.82 -19.31 14.25
CA GLN A 195 14.73 -19.89 13.26
C GLN A 195 15.58 -18.85 12.54
N LYS A 196 15.35 -17.55 12.80
CA LYS A 196 16.07 -16.42 12.20
C LYS A 196 16.06 -16.45 10.67
N MET A 197 14.97 -16.94 10.07
CA MET A 197 14.77 -16.88 8.64
C MET A 197 14.55 -15.43 8.21
N SER A 198 15.05 -15.06 7.03
CA SER A 198 14.71 -13.78 6.41
C SER A 198 13.28 -13.80 5.85
N TRP A 199 12.72 -12.64 5.52
CA TRP A 199 11.38 -12.58 4.91
C TRP A 199 11.36 -13.24 3.53
N SER A 200 12.43 -13.03 2.75
CA SER A 200 12.60 -13.64 1.43
C SER A 200 12.86 -15.14 1.52
N GLU A 201 13.53 -15.61 2.58
CA GLU A 201 13.71 -17.04 2.86
C GLU A 201 12.39 -17.71 3.24
N VAL A 202 11.55 -17.08 4.07
CA VAL A 202 10.21 -17.59 4.37
C VAL A 202 9.37 -17.68 3.10
N ALA A 203 9.39 -16.66 2.23
CA ALA A 203 8.70 -16.72 0.94
C ALA A 203 9.21 -17.89 0.09
N HIS A 204 10.54 -18.03 -0.03
CA HIS A 204 11.17 -19.12 -0.79
C HIS A 204 10.81 -20.51 -0.24
N HIS A 205 10.76 -20.66 1.09
CA HIS A 205 10.35 -21.90 1.76
C HIS A 205 8.95 -22.38 1.33
N PHE A 206 8.04 -21.44 1.05
CA PHE A 206 6.70 -21.75 0.55
C PHE A 206 6.58 -21.71 -0.98
N GLY A 207 7.71 -21.62 -1.71
CA GLY A 207 7.71 -21.54 -3.17
C GLY A 207 7.13 -20.23 -3.72
N LEU A 208 7.09 -19.16 -2.92
CA LEU A 208 6.51 -17.87 -3.31
C LEU A 208 7.58 -16.91 -3.83
N THR A 209 7.33 -16.31 -4.98
CA THR A 209 8.12 -15.16 -5.46
C THR A 209 7.51 -13.84 -4.95
N PRO A 210 8.27 -12.72 -4.94
CA PRO A 210 7.70 -11.41 -4.62
C PRO A 210 6.52 -11.02 -5.52
N LYS A 211 6.51 -11.50 -6.77
CA LYS A 211 5.40 -11.29 -7.70
C LYS A 211 4.14 -12.00 -7.21
N ASP A 212 4.26 -13.27 -6.79
CA ASP A 212 3.14 -14.07 -6.30
C ASP A 212 2.53 -13.44 -5.05
N VAL A 213 3.39 -13.06 -4.09
CA VAL A 213 2.97 -12.38 -2.86
C VAL A 213 2.20 -11.10 -3.19
N GLY A 214 2.76 -10.25 -4.05
CA GLY A 214 2.11 -9.00 -4.45
C GLY A 214 0.79 -9.22 -5.21
N GLN A 215 0.71 -10.24 -6.06
CA GLN A 215 -0.52 -10.56 -6.80
C GLN A 215 -1.62 -11.05 -5.87
N GLN A 216 -1.31 -11.89 -4.89
CA GLN A 216 -2.34 -12.32 -3.94
C GLN A 216 -2.87 -11.17 -3.10
N ILE A 217 -2.01 -10.26 -2.65
CA ILE A 217 -2.46 -9.06 -1.92
C ILE A 217 -3.45 -8.26 -2.76
N LEU A 218 -3.25 -8.16 -4.07
CA LEU A 218 -4.17 -7.45 -4.97
C LEU A 218 -5.51 -8.19 -5.18
N LYS A 219 -5.55 -9.53 -5.09
CA LYS A 219 -6.74 -10.37 -5.34
C LYS A 219 -7.75 -10.42 -4.20
N GLY A 220 -7.45 -9.84 -3.03
CA GLY A 220 -8.40 -9.83 -1.91
C GLY A 220 -9.72 -9.14 -2.25
N ALA A 221 -10.75 -9.32 -1.43
CA ALA A 221 -11.95 -8.52 -1.55
C ALA A 221 -11.62 -7.05 -1.28
N ASN A 222 -11.84 -6.17 -2.25
CA ASN A 222 -11.69 -4.73 -2.04
C ASN A 222 -12.91 -4.20 -1.27
N PRO A 223 -12.74 -3.55 -0.11
CA PRO A 223 -13.85 -2.95 0.64
C PRO A 223 -14.67 -1.94 -0.18
N GLN A 224 -14.07 -1.29 -1.17
CA GLN A 224 -14.75 -0.31 -2.04
C GLN A 224 -15.70 -0.94 -3.07
N LEU A 225 -15.65 -2.26 -3.25
CA LEU A 225 -16.54 -2.99 -4.17
C LEU A 225 -17.71 -3.66 -3.43
N ARG A 226 -18.02 -3.21 -2.21
CA ARG A 226 -19.16 -3.68 -1.40
C ARG A 226 -20.08 -2.53 -1.04
#